data_AF-A0A4Q3V1J2-F1
#
_entry.id   AF-A0A4Q3V1J2-F1
#
_cell.length_a   1.000
_cell.length_b   1.000
_cell.length_c   1.000
_cell.angle_alpha   90.00
_cell.angle_beta   90.00
_cell.angle_gamma   90.00
#
_symmetry.space_group_name_H-M   'P 1'
#
loop_
_entity.id
_entity.type
_entity.pdbx_description
1 polymer ?
#
loop_
_entity_poly.entity_id
_entity_poly.type
_entity_poly.pdbx_seq_one_letter_code
_entity_poly.pdbx_strand_id
1 'polypeptide(L)'
;MASSTPTPVSYDSPNSAFGAHERALVIDFGSQVTQLIARRLREMGVYCEVHPYNRAEAVIKAGFNPKAIIFSGGPDSVTREKSPRAPQIAFDLNVPILAICYGQQTMAVQQGGIVEGGHAAEFGRAEVEIKEPSPLFEGFWEVGQRYPVWMSHGDRVTQLPEGFKVVGTSENAPFAIAVDEKRRYYT
;
A
#
# COMPACT_ATOMS: atom_id res chain seq x y z
N MET A 1 -63.84 -32.86 -7.11
CA MET A 1 -63.24 -31.54 -7.34
C MET A 1 -61.92 -31.48 -6.61
N ALA A 2 -60.82 -31.87 -7.27
CA ALA A 2 -59.49 -31.84 -6.68
C ALA A 2 -58.79 -30.55 -7.14
N SER A 3 -58.60 -29.63 -6.20
CA SER A 3 -57.89 -28.37 -6.40
C SER A 3 -56.38 -28.63 -6.37
N SER A 4 -55.75 -28.63 -7.54
CA SER A 4 -54.29 -28.68 -7.67
C SER A 4 -53.75 -27.24 -7.73
N THR A 5 -53.23 -26.75 -6.62
CA THR A 5 -52.45 -25.50 -6.58
C THR A 5 -51.11 -25.71 -7.31
N PRO A 6 -50.74 -24.87 -8.29
CA PRO A 6 -49.44 -24.97 -8.95
C PRO A 6 -48.34 -24.52 -7.99
N THR A 7 -47.25 -25.30 -7.95
CA THR A 7 -46.02 -25.00 -7.21
C THR A 7 -45.36 -23.76 -7.80
N PRO A 8 -44.87 -22.79 -6.99
CA PRO A 8 -44.18 -21.63 -7.51
C PRO A 8 -42.83 -22.06 -8.10
N VAL A 9 -42.59 -21.69 -9.36
CA VAL A 9 -41.29 -21.81 -10.02
C VAL A 9 -40.37 -20.76 -9.39
N SER A 10 -39.36 -21.20 -8.66
CA SER A 10 -38.31 -20.32 -8.15
C SER A 10 -37.44 -19.85 -9.32
N TYR A 11 -37.49 -18.55 -9.62
CA TYR A 11 -36.47 -17.91 -10.45
C TYR A 11 -35.21 -17.77 -9.60
N ASP A 12 -34.28 -18.70 -9.76
CA ASP A 12 -32.89 -18.43 -9.39
C ASP A 12 -32.45 -17.21 -10.19
N SER A 13 -32.32 -16.08 -9.49
CA SER A 13 -31.75 -14.87 -10.08
C SER A 13 -30.30 -15.20 -10.48
N PRO A 14 -29.94 -15.14 -11.77
CA PRO A 14 -28.56 -15.27 -12.18
C PRO A 14 -27.90 -13.93 -11.86
N ASN A 15 -27.57 -13.68 -10.60
CA ASN A 15 -26.72 -12.53 -10.28
C ASN A 15 -25.27 -12.89 -10.60
N SER A 16 -25.06 -12.91 -11.91
CA SER A 16 -23.86 -12.56 -12.66
C SER A 16 -22.55 -12.65 -11.90
N ALA A 17 -21.82 -13.71 -12.24
CA ALA A 17 -20.37 -13.73 -12.25
C ALA A 17 -19.81 -12.69 -13.24
N PHE A 18 -20.06 -11.40 -12.99
CA PHE A 18 -19.16 -10.35 -13.46
C PHE A 18 -17.93 -10.44 -12.56
N GLY A 19 -16.82 -10.95 -13.13
CA GLY A 19 -15.59 -11.22 -12.39
C GLY A 19 -15.24 -10.09 -11.44
N ALA A 20 -14.90 -10.42 -10.20
CA ALA A 20 -14.49 -9.44 -9.21
C ALA A 20 -13.33 -8.63 -9.80
N HIS A 21 -13.60 -7.40 -10.26
CA HIS A 21 -12.57 -6.49 -10.75
C HIS A 21 -11.44 -6.44 -9.72
N GLU A 22 -10.19 -6.45 -10.17
CA GLU A 22 -9.06 -6.20 -9.28
C GLU A 22 -9.26 -4.82 -8.63
N ARG A 23 -9.37 -4.79 -7.30
CA ARG A 23 -9.65 -3.57 -6.52
C ARG A 23 -8.45 -3.21 -5.66
N ALA A 24 -8.00 -1.97 -5.75
CA ALA A 24 -7.00 -1.41 -4.84
C ALA A 24 -7.62 -0.32 -3.96
N LEU A 25 -7.25 -0.28 -2.68
CA LEU A 25 -7.56 0.83 -1.79
C LEU A 25 -6.31 1.68 -1.59
N VAL A 26 -6.37 2.96 -1.96
CA VAL A 26 -5.32 3.92 -1.64
C VAL A 26 -5.72 4.65 -0.36
N ILE A 27 -4.95 4.43 0.71
CA ILE A 27 -5.10 5.15 1.97
C ILE A 27 -4.22 6.40 1.92
N ASP A 28 -4.87 7.55 1.96
CA ASP A 28 -4.23 8.84 1.81
C ASP A 28 -3.81 9.44 3.17
N PHE A 29 -2.51 9.70 3.30
CA PHE A 29 -1.91 10.40 4.44
C PHE A 29 -1.64 11.90 4.15
N GLY A 30 -2.18 12.42 3.02
CA GLY A 30 -2.06 13.81 2.62
C GLY A 30 -0.98 14.06 1.56
N SER A 31 -0.59 13.04 0.79
CA SER A 31 0.42 13.18 -0.25
C SER A 31 -0.04 14.13 -1.36
N GLN A 32 0.88 14.96 -1.85
CA GLN A 32 0.67 15.76 -3.05
C GLN A 32 0.48 14.90 -4.32
N VAL A 33 0.94 13.64 -4.29
CA VAL A 33 0.91 12.73 -5.46
C VAL A 33 -0.09 11.59 -5.33
N THR A 34 -0.97 11.57 -4.32
CA THR A 34 -1.98 10.50 -4.14
C THR A 34 -2.84 10.31 -5.40
N GLN A 35 -3.23 11.41 -6.06
CA GLN A 35 -4.03 11.33 -7.29
C GLN A 35 -3.25 10.75 -8.48
N LEU A 36 -1.91 10.91 -8.50
CA LEU A 36 -1.07 10.28 -9.52
C LEU A 36 -1.05 8.75 -9.33
N ILE A 37 -0.97 8.27 -8.09
CA ILE A 37 -1.06 6.83 -7.78
C ILE A 37 -2.39 6.26 -8.31
N ALA A 38 -3.51 6.91 -7.97
CA ALA A 38 -4.84 6.49 -8.43
C ALA A 38 -4.96 6.51 -9.96
N ARG A 39 -4.38 7.51 -10.62
CA ARG A 39 -4.33 7.58 -12.07
C ARG A 39 -3.55 6.41 -12.67
N ARG A 40 -2.36 6.08 -12.14
CA ARG A 40 -1.55 4.95 -12.63
C ARG A 40 -2.26 3.61 -12.49
N LEU A 41 -2.92 3.37 -11.36
CA LEU A 41 -3.74 2.17 -11.16
C LEU A 41 -4.84 2.04 -12.23
N ARG A 42 -5.56 3.14 -12.51
CA ARG A 42 -6.63 3.17 -13.52
C ARG A 42 -6.10 3.00 -14.93
N GLU A 43 -4.94 3.59 -15.25
CA GLU A 43 -4.24 3.39 -16.53
C GLU A 43 -3.85 1.91 -16.74
N MET A 44 -3.62 1.16 -15.66
CA MET A 44 -3.38 -0.29 -15.68
C MET A 44 -4.67 -1.13 -15.64
N GLY A 45 -5.85 -0.51 -15.68
CA GLY A 45 -7.14 -1.21 -15.65
C GLY A 45 -7.58 -1.69 -14.26
N VAL A 46 -6.91 -1.26 -13.19
CA VAL A 46 -7.26 -1.61 -11.80
C VAL A 46 -8.26 -0.58 -11.26
N TYR A 47 -9.39 -1.07 -10.74
CA TYR A 47 -10.33 -0.19 -10.07
C TYR A 47 -9.76 0.23 -8.71
N CYS A 48 -9.81 1.52 -8.39
CA CYS A 48 -9.31 1.99 -7.10
C CYS A 48 -10.17 3.12 -6.51
N GLU A 49 -10.28 3.08 -5.18
CA GLU A 49 -10.78 4.19 -4.37
C GLU A 49 -9.65 4.82 -3.58
N VAL A 50 -9.73 6.14 -3.38
CA VAL A 50 -8.81 6.91 -2.55
C VAL A 50 -9.59 7.43 -1.35
N HIS A 51 -9.14 7.12 -0.15
CA HIS A 51 -9.76 7.59 1.09
C HIS A 51 -8.72 8.07 2.08
N PRO A 52 -9.00 9.13 2.85
CA PRO A 52 -8.11 9.54 3.91
C PRO A 52 -8.00 8.45 4.99
N TYR A 53 -6.84 8.37 5.66
CA TYR A 53 -6.55 7.37 6.68
C TYR A 53 -7.65 7.22 7.76
N ASN A 54 -8.29 8.32 8.15
CA ASN A 54 -9.35 8.35 9.16
C ASN A 54 -10.73 7.88 8.67
N ARG A 55 -10.90 7.60 7.37
CA ARG A 55 -12.11 7.00 6.79
C ARG A 55 -11.90 5.59 6.24
N ALA A 56 -10.64 5.19 6.02
CA ALA A 56 -10.32 3.92 5.40
C ALA A 56 -10.90 2.71 6.15
N GLU A 57 -10.95 2.74 7.48
CA GLU A 57 -11.60 1.67 8.27
C GLU A 57 -13.09 1.52 7.94
N ALA A 58 -13.82 2.64 7.86
CA ALA A 58 -15.24 2.63 7.56
C ALA A 58 -15.51 2.10 6.14
N VAL A 59 -14.66 2.44 5.18
CA VAL A 59 -14.75 1.97 3.79
C VAL A 59 -14.52 0.46 3.70
N ILE A 60 -13.51 -0.06 4.40
CA ILE A 60 -13.23 -1.49 4.45
C ILE A 60 -14.41 -2.24 5.08
N LYS A 61 -14.93 -1.74 6.21
CA LYS A 61 -16.09 -2.33 6.89
C LYS A 61 -17.38 -2.26 6.06
N ALA A 62 -17.51 -1.28 5.17
CA ALA A 62 -18.63 -1.17 4.24
C ALA A 62 -18.57 -2.18 3.07
N GLY A 63 -17.52 -3.01 2.99
CA GLY A 63 -17.44 -4.11 2.03
C GLY A 63 -16.67 -3.79 0.75
N PHE A 64 -15.78 -2.80 0.76
CA PHE A 64 -14.94 -2.49 -0.41
C PHE A 64 -14.09 -3.70 -0.86
N ASN A 65 -13.63 -4.52 0.10
CA ASN A 65 -12.89 -5.77 -0.09
C ASN A 65 -11.71 -5.64 -1.07
N PRO A 66 -10.71 -4.80 -0.75
CA PRO A 66 -9.57 -4.59 -1.64
C PRO A 66 -8.74 -5.86 -1.80
N LYS A 67 -8.14 -6.06 -2.97
CA LYS A 67 -7.15 -7.10 -3.26
C LYS A 67 -5.72 -6.66 -2.97
N ALA A 68 -5.49 -5.36 -2.89
CA ALA A 68 -4.24 -4.74 -2.45
C ALA A 68 -4.52 -3.37 -1.82
N ILE A 69 -3.62 -2.91 -0.95
CA ILE A 69 -3.70 -1.61 -0.30
C ILE A 69 -2.43 -0.81 -0.63
N ILE A 70 -2.58 0.48 -0.85
CA ILE A 70 -1.46 1.41 -0.99
C ILE A 70 -1.52 2.43 0.14
N PHE A 71 -0.45 2.55 0.92
CA PHE A 71 -0.25 3.66 1.84
C PHE A 71 0.48 4.77 1.09
N SER A 72 -0.18 5.93 0.91
CA SER A 72 0.44 7.05 0.22
C SER A 72 1.54 7.73 1.06
N GLY A 73 2.26 8.66 0.45
CA GLY A 73 3.10 9.59 1.19
C GLY A 73 2.29 10.61 2.00
N GLY A 74 2.98 11.55 2.60
CA GLY A 74 2.35 12.59 3.41
C GLY A 74 3.41 13.58 3.89
N PRO A 75 3.02 14.83 4.19
CA PRO A 75 3.94 15.86 4.65
C PRO A 75 4.23 15.79 6.16
N ASP A 76 3.50 14.94 6.90
CA ASP A 76 3.62 14.84 8.35
C ASP A 76 4.89 14.08 8.77
N SER A 77 5.21 14.14 10.06
CA SER A 77 6.20 13.28 10.69
C SER A 77 5.50 12.18 11.47
N VAL A 78 5.89 10.92 11.25
CA VAL A 78 5.33 9.80 12.01
C VAL A 78 5.73 9.88 13.50
N THR A 79 6.80 10.61 13.83
CA THR A 79 7.28 10.77 15.21
C THR A 79 6.40 11.73 16.02
N ARG A 80 5.62 12.58 15.36
CA ARG A 80 4.73 13.55 16.00
C ARG A 80 3.55 12.85 16.68
N GLU A 81 3.18 13.31 17.87
CA GLU A 81 1.99 12.83 18.57
C GLU A 81 0.73 13.00 17.70
N LYS A 82 -0.13 11.98 17.67
CA LYS A 82 -1.39 11.97 16.89
C LYS A 82 -1.21 12.16 15.38
N SER A 83 -0.01 11.91 14.86
CA SER A 83 0.22 11.89 13.42
C SER A 83 -0.61 10.78 12.73
N PRO A 84 -0.96 10.94 11.44
CA PRO A 84 -1.75 9.98 10.69
C PRO A 84 -1.25 8.54 10.79
N ARG A 85 -2.17 7.57 10.92
CA ARG A 85 -1.86 6.13 11.02
C ARG A 85 -2.77 5.31 10.15
N ALA A 86 -2.26 4.19 9.64
CA ALA A 86 -3.09 3.22 8.96
C ALA A 86 -4.04 2.56 9.98
N PRO A 87 -5.33 2.38 9.65
CA PRO A 87 -6.23 1.64 10.53
C PRO A 87 -5.80 0.18 10.62
N GLN A 88 -5.91 -0.43 11.81
CA GLN A 88 -5.43 -1.79 12.06
C GLN A 88 -6.00 -2.82 11.07
N ILE A 89 -7.28 -2.66 10.70
CA ILE A 89 -7.96 -3.53 9.73
C ILE A 89 -7.24 -3.62 8.38
N ALA A 90 -6.45 -2.62 7.99
CA ALA A 90 -5.67 -2.67 6.75
C ALA A 90 -4.62 -3.80 6.79
N PHE A 91 -4.01 -4.04 7.95
CA PHE A 91 -3.06 -5.14 8.15
C PHE A 91 -3.78 -6.48 8.30
N ASP A 92 -4.92 -6.49 9.02
CA ASP A 92 -5.68 -7.71 9.32
C ASP A 92 -6.30 -8.38 8.09
N LEU A 93 -6.49 -7.62 6.99
CA LEU A 93 -7.00 -8.14 5.72
C LEU A 93 -6.05 -9.14 5.04
N ASN A 94 -4.77 -9.20 5.43
CA ASN A 94 -3.77 -10.11 4.86
C ASN A 94 -3.62 -10.01 3.32
N VAL A 95 -3.90 -8.84 2.76
CA VAL A 95 -3.66 -8.51 1.35
C VAL A 95 -2.31 -7.81 1.19
N PRO A 96 -1.71 -7.80 -0.03
CA PRO A 96 -0.47 -7.06 -0.26
C PRO A 96 -0.61 -5.58 0.05
N ILE A 97 0.44 -4.99 0.63
CA ILE A 97 0.49 -3.57 0.95
C ILE A 97 1.75 -2.96 0.33
N LEU A 98 1.57 -1.92 -0.48
CA LEU A 98 2.66 -1.06 -0.94
C LEU A 98 2.64 0.24 -0.14
N ALA A 99 3.74 0.64 0.46
CA ALA A 99 3.81 1.75 1.40
C ALA A 99 4.88 2.75 1.00
N ILE A 100 4.47 3.96 0.62
CA ILE A 100 5.34 4.91 -0.08
C ILE A 100 5.70 6.08 0.86
N CYS A 101 6.99 6.37 1.04
CA CYS A 101 7.48 7.51 1.84
C CYS A 101 6.89 7.53 3.26
N TYR A 102 5.96 8.45 3.56
CA TYR A 102 5.26 8.46 4.85
C TYR A 102 4.53 7.14 5.13
N GLY A 103 3.99 6.49 4.10
CA GLY A 103 3.41 5.16 4.20
C GLY A 103 4.42 4.13 4.71
N GLN A 104 5.65 4.15 4.20
CA GLN A 104 6.75 3.29 4.68
C GLN A 104 7.05 3.57 6.16
N GLN A 105 7.13 4.84 6.55
CA GLN A 105 7.37 5.22 7.95
C GLN A 105 6.23 4.76 8.87
N THR A 106 4.98 4.91 8.42
CA THR A 106 3.77 4.45 9.11
C THR A 106 3.79 2.94 9.29
N MET A 107 4.10 2.20 8.22
CA MET A 107 4.25 0.76 8.26
C MET A 107 5.36 0.34 9.23
N ALA A 108 6.53 0.97 9.16
CA ALA A 108 7.65 0.65 10.04
C ALA A 108 7.26 0.80 11.51
N VAL A 109 6.75 1.96 11.92
CA VAL A 109 6.38 2.22 13.32
C VAL A 109 5.26 1.30 13.80
N GLN A 110 4.23 1.05 13.00
CA GLN A 110 3.10 0.21 13.41
C GLN A 110 3.45 -1.29 13.46
N GLN A 111 4.54 -1.71 12.82
CA GLN A 111 5.03 -3.09 12.83
C GLN A 111 6.25 -3.29 13.76
N GLY A 112 6.60 -2.29 14.58
CA GLY A 112 7.66 -2.40 15.59
C GLY A 112 9.05 -1.95 15.15
N GLY A 113 9.17 -1.31 13.98
CA GLY A 113 10.36 -0.58 13.56
C GLY A 113 10.48 0.80 14.21
N ILE A 114 11.56 1.51 13.91
CA ILE A 114 11.89 2.83 14.44
C ILE A 114 12.06 3.82 13.30
N VAL A 115 11.50 5.01 13.46
CA VAL A 115 11.66 6.16 12.57
C VAL A 115 12.22 7.32 13.37
N GLU A 116 13.23 7.98 12.81
CA GLU A 116 13.88 9.14 13.40
C GLU A 116 13.78 10.34 12.45
N GLY A 117 13.53 11.50 13.05
CA GLY A 117 13.59 12.80 12.37
C GLY A 117 14.93 13.49 12.55
N GLY A 118 15.12 14.65 11.92
CA GLY A 118 16.30 15.49 12.11
C GLY A 118 17.53 15.09 11.27
N HIS A 119 17.40 14.10 10.39
CA HIS A 119 18.41 13.82 9.37
C HIS A 119 18.27 14.79 8.18
N ALA A 120 19.27 14.80 7.30
CA ALA A 120 19.16 15.50 6.03
C ALA A 120 17.94 14.95 5.26
N ALA A 121 16.95 15.83 5.03
CA ALA A 121 15.78 15.50 4.26
C ALA A 121 16.16 15.29 2.79
N GLU A 122 15.58 14.27 2.17
CA GLU A 122 15.88 13.93 0.78
C GLU A 122 14.65 14.27 -0.09
N PHE A 123 14.80 15.33 -0.86
CA PHE A 123 13.80 15.79 -1.81
C PHE A 123 14.41 15.89 -3.20
N GLY A 124 13.83 15.17 -4.15
CA GLY A 124 14.22 15.23 -5.54
C GLY A 124 14.76 13.92 -6.08
N ARG A 125 15.53 14.02 -7.16
CA ARG A 125 16.03 12.86 -7.88
C ARG A 125 17.15 12.19 -7.09
N ALA A 126 17.03 10.87 -6.94
CA ALA A 126 18.06 10.00 -6.39
C ALA A 126 18.19 8.75 -7.27
N GLU A 127 19.18 7.91 -6.96
CA GLU A 127 19.36 6.60 -7.58
C GLU A 127 19.26 5.54 -6.49
N VAL A 128 18.46 4.50 -6.74
CA VAL A 128 18.37 3.32 -5.87
C VAL A 128 19.09 2.17 -6.54
N GLU A 129 20.02 1.56 -5.81
CA GLU A 129 20.69 0.33 -6.20
C GLU A 129 19.89 -0.88 -5.70
N ILE A 130 19.53 -1.79 -6.60
CA ILE A 130 18.83 -3.02 -6.25
C ILE A 130 19.84 -4.05 -5.75
N LYS A 131 19.69 -4.48 -4.51
CA LYS A 131 20.63 -5.37 -3.81
C LYS A 131 20.25 -6.84 -3.91
N GLU A 132 18.96 -7.12 -4.07
CA GLU A 132 18.39 -8.46 -4.03
C GLU A 132 17.15 -8.55 -4.90
N PRO A 133 16.68 -9.75 -5.30
CA PRO A 133 15.45 -9.91 -6.07
C PRO A 133 14.18 -9.77 -5.20
N SER A 134 13.09 -9.29 -5.80
CA SER A 134 11.75 -9.20 -5.20
C SER A 134 10.69 -9.22 -6.31
N PRO A 135 9.51 -9.82 -6.08
CA PRO A 135 8.37 -9.71 -6.99
C PRO A 135 7.98 -8.25 -7.31
N LEU A 136 8.32 -7.29 -6.44
CA LEU A 136 8.01 -5.87 -6.65
C LEU A 136 8.55 -5.31 -7.97
N PHE A 137 9.70 -5.81 -8.43
CA PHE A 137 10.36 -5.31 -9.65
C PHE A 137 10.65 -6.36 -10.71
N GLU A 138 9.97 -7.50 -10.61
CA GLU A 138 10.06 -8.57 -11.59
C GLU A 138 9.75 -8.04 -13.00
N GLY A 139 10.67 -8.28 -13.94
CA GLY A 139 10.53 -7.90 -15.34
C GLY A 139 10.88 -6.45 -15.68
N PHE A 140 11.33 -5.63 -14.72
CA PHE A 140 11.75 -4.25 -15.05
C PHE A 140 12.98 -3.71 -14.31
N TRP A 141 13.31 -4.17 -13.09
CA TRP A 141 14.59 -3.84 -12.44
C TRP A 141 15.44 -5.07 -12.14
N GLU A 142 16.76 -4.92 -12.25
CA GLU A 142 17.74 -5.98 -12.11
C GLU A 142 18.66 -5.76 -10.90
N VAL A 143 19.04 -6.84 -10.25
CA VAL A 143 19.98 -6.83 -9.12
C VAL A 143 21.35 -6.31 -9.59
N GLY A 144 21.93 -5.39 -8.82
CA GLY A 144 23.20 -4.73 -9.11
C GLY A 144 23.08 -3.48 -9.99
N GLN A 145 21.90 -3.20 -10.54
CA GLN A 145 21.64 -1.99 -11.32
C GLN A 145 21.12 -0.85 -10.45
N ARG A 146 21.21 0.37 -11.00
CA ARG A 146 20.74 1.60 -10.38
C ARG A 146 19.62 2.21 -11.20
N TYR A 147 18.57 2.68 -10.51
CA TYR A 147 17.40 3.26 -11.15
C TYR A 147 17.07 4.64 -10.60
N PRO A 148 16.68 5.58 -11.47
CA PRO A 148 16.26 6.90 -11.04
C PRO A 148 14.93 6.83 -10.32
N VAL A 149 14.88 7.46 -9.15
CA VAL A 149 13.69 7.56 -8.32
C VAL A 149 13.49 9.00 -7.84
N TRP A 150 12.30 9.29 -7.33
CA TRP A 150 11.98 10.59 -6.76
C TRP A 150 11.73 10.45 -5.25
N MET A 151 12.70 10.91 -4.46
CA MET A 151 12.64 10.89 -3.01
C MET A 151 11.88 12.11 -2.49
N SER A 152 11.09 11.91 -1.45
CA SER A 152 10.30 12.98 -0.84
C SER A 152 10.02 12.69 0.64
N HIS A 153 11.06 12.68 1.46
CA HIS A 153 10.91 12.41 2.89
C HIS A 153 11.84 13.26 3.76
N GLY A 154 11.31 13.69 4.91
CA GLY A 154 12.07 14.33 5.99
C GLY A 154 12.65 13.29 6.95
N ASP A 155 11.78 12.49 7.56
CA ASP A 155 12.17 11.42 8.46
C ASP A 155 12.65 10.18 7.70
N ARG A 156 13.35 9.28 8.40
CA ARG A 156 13.78 7.99 7.85
C ARG A 156 13.55 6.86 8.82
N VAL A 157 13.31 5.67 8.29
CA VAL A 157 13.35 4.44 9.08
C VAL A 157 14.80 4.19 9.49
N THR A 158 15.07 3.94 10.78
CA THR A 158 16.39 3.61 11.33
C THR A 158 16.46 2.18 11.86
N GLN A 159 15.30 1.56 12.11
CA GLN A 159 15.18 0.13 12.39
C GLN A 159 13.98 -0.44 11.64
N LEU A 160 14.20 -1.48 10.85
CA LEU A 160 13.13 -2.18 10.15
C LEU A 160 12.35 -3.10 11.11
N PRO A 161 11.04 -3.32 10.86
CA PRO A 161 10.26 -4.34 11.55
C PRO A 161 10.83 -5.74 11.36
N GLU A 162 10.54 -6.65 12.30
CA GLU A 162 10.90 -8.06 12.15
C GLU A 162 10.27 -8.68 10.89
N GLY A 163 11.10 -9.39 10.11
CA GLY A 163 10.71 -10.05 8.87
C GLY A 163 10.99 -9.23 7.61
N PHE A 164 11.26 -7.93 7.74
CA PHE A 164 11.64 -7.09 6.60
C PHE A 164 13.10 -7.30 6.21
N LYS A 165 13.34 -7.23 4.91
CA LYS A 165 14.67 -7.29 4.31
C LYS A 165 14.89 -6.11 3.38
N VAL A 166 16.07 -5.51 3.45
CA VAL A 166 16.47 -4.44 2.51
C VAL A 166 16.78 -5.06 1.16
N VAL A 167 16.08 -4.61 0.13
CA VAL A 167 16.30 -5.05 -1.26
C VAL A 167 16.72 -3.92 -2.18
N GLY A 168 16.64 -2.67 -1.71
CA GLY A 168 17.13 -1.50 -2.43
C GLY A 168 17.69 -0.44 -1.47
N THR A 169 18.79 0.20 -1.88
CA THR A 169 19.47 1.23 -1.07
C THR A 169 19.78 2.46 -1.90
N SER A 170 19.69 3.65 -1.30
CA SER A 170 20.27 4.88 -1.86
C SER A 170 21.37 5.40 -0.92
N GLU A 171 22.12 6.40 -1.38
CA GLU A 171 23.21 7.03 -0.60
C GLU A 171 22.72 7.55 0.77
N ASN A 172 21.52 8.14 0.80
CA ASN A 172 20.97 8.78 2.00
C ASN A 172 19.82 8.00 2.64
N ALA A 173 19.32 6.94 2.00
CA ALA A 173 18.28 6.05 2.53
C ALA A 173 18.76 4.59 2.47
N PRO A 174 19.37 4.06 3.56
CA PRO A 174 19.85 2.68 3.60
C PRO A 174 18.70 1.66 3.53
N PHE A 175 17.45 2.09 3.79
CA PHE A 175 16.24 1.28 3.65
C PHE A 175 15.33 1.86 2.56
N ALA A 176 15.91 2.30 1.44
CA ALA A 176 15.15 2.89 0.34
C ALA A 176 14.06 1.95 -0.20
N ILE A 177 14.33 0.64 -0.23
CA ILE A 177 13.32 -0.39 -0.47
C ILE A 177 13.54 -1.53 0.52
N ALA A 178 12.51 -1.85 1.29
CA ALA A 178 12.47 -3.00 2.17
C ALA A 178 11.18 -3.80 1.98
N VAL A 179 11.26 -5.12 2.13
CA VAL A 179 10.14 -6.02 1.84
C VAL A 179 10.01 -7.10 2.90
N ASP A 180 8.77 -7.48 3.21
CA ASP A 180 8.43 -8.73 3.88
C ASP A 180 7.58 -9.55 2.90
N GLU A 181 8.25 -10.44 2.17
CA GLU A 181 7.60 -11.25 1.14
C GLU A 181 6.57 -12.25 1.70
N LYS A 182 6.74 -12.67 2.97
CA LYS A 182 5.79 -13.58 3.62
C LYS A 182 4.46 -12.88 3.86
N ARG A 183 4.50 -11.62 4.32
CA ARG A 183 3.31 -10.78 4.53
C ARG A 183 2.88 -10.05 3.26
N ARG A 184 3.72 -10.01 2.23
CA ARG A 184 3.58 -9.23 0.98
C ARG A 184 3.49 -7.74 1.26
N TYR A 185 4.38 -7.26 2.12
CA TYR A 185 4.55 -5.85 2.42
C TYR A 185 5.77 -5.30 1.69
N TYR A 186 5.57 -4.21 0.96
CA TYR A 186 6.56 -3.57 0.11
C TYR A 186 6.66 -2.11 0.54
N THR A 187 7.85 -1.67 0.94
CA THR A 187 8.13 -0.29 1.38
C THR A 187 9.26 0.31 0.59
#